data_AF-A0A932QQS6-F1
#
_entry.id   AF-A0A932QQS6-F1
#
_cell.length_a   1.000
_cell.length_b   1.000
_cell.length_c   1.000
_cell.angle_alpha   90.00
_cell.angle_beta   90.00
_cell.angle_gamma   90.00
#
_symmetry.space_group_name_H-M   'P 1'
#
loop_
_entity.id
_entity.type
_entity.pdbx_description
1 polymer ?
#
loop_
_entity_poly.entity_id
_entity_poly.type
_entity_poly.pdbx_seq_one_letter_code
_entity_poly.pdbx_strand_id
1 'polypeptide(L)'
;MSKIMQILIHSLPLVLGIILSYFFWRHNTDLFLIYLVLSLVVIFLGKDRKTETWIFIYGLIAGFIVETIGTEVSGYQKFTQPDLLGIPYWLVVSWGYGFVLMKRIGFIIKNNSPW
;
A
#
# COMPACT_ATOMS: atom_id res chain seq x y z
N MET A 1 -17.27 -6.16 16.66
CA MET A 1 -16.57 -4.87 16.41
C MET A 1 -17.38 -4.05 15.42
N SER A 2 -17.53 -2.73 15.62
CA SER A 2 -18.30 -1.89 14.69
C SER A 2 -17.61 -1.80 13.33
N LYS A 3 -18.37 -1.54 12.24
CA LYS A 3 -17.82 -1.37 10.88
C LYS A 3 -16.74 -0.29 10.83
N ILE A 4 -16.99 0.84 11.51
CA ILE A 4 -16.06 1.97 11.60
C ILE A 4 -14.72 1.51 12.21
N MET A 5 -14.78 0.79 13.33
CA MET A 5 -13.56 0.30 13.99
C MET A 5 -12.78 -0.68 13.10
N GLN A 6 -13.46 -1.56 12.35
CA GLN A 6 -12.81 -2.44 11.38
C GLN A 6 -12.08 -1.64 10.28
N ILE A 7 -12.75 -0.65 9.68
CA ILE A 7 -12.15 0.20 8.64
C ILE A 7 -10.92 0.91 9.18
N LEU A 8 -11.00 1.51 10.38
CA LEU A 8 -9.88 2.18 11.01
C LEU A 8 -8.69 1.25 11.23
N ILE A 9 -8.92 0.07 11.81
CA ILE A 9 -7.87 -0.92 12.09
C ILE A 9 -7.20 -1.39 10.81
N HIS A 10 -7.96 -1.73 9.77
CA HIS A 10 -7.37 -2.19 8.51
C HIS A 10 -6.68 -1.07 7.73
N SER A 11 -7.03 0.19 7.98
CA SER A 11 -6.36 1.35 7.38
C SER A 11 -5.07 1.73 8.11
N LEU A 12 -4.81 1.21 9.32
CA LEU A 12 -3.62 1.54 10.11
C LEU A 12 -2.30 1.37 9.35
N PRO A 13 -2.04 0.27 8.62
CA PRO A 13 -0.83 0.13 7.81
C PRO A 13 -0.56 1.29 6.85
N LEU A 14 -1.62 1.79 6.19
CA LEU A 14 -1.51 2.88 5.24
C LEU A 14 -1.25 4.21 5.97
N VAL A 15 -1.99 4.46 7.06
CA VAL A 15 -1.85 5.68 7.88
C VAL A 15 -0.47 5.75 8.54
N LEU A 16 -0.04 4.65 9.18
CA LEU A 16 1.30 4.52 9.75
C LEU A 16 2.35 4.72 8.67
N GLY A 17 2.09 4.19 7.48
CA GLY A 17 2.92 4.41 6.33
C GLY A 17 3.15 5.89 6.01
N ILE A 18 2.09 6.70 5.94
CA ILE A 18 2.18 8.14 5.65
C ILE A 18 2.96 8.86 6.76
N ILE A 19 2.74 8.47 8.02
CA ILE A 19 3.48 9.05 9.15
C ILE A 19 4.96 8.68 9.05
N LEU A 20 5.28 7.43 8.74
CA LEU A 20 6.66 6.98 8.59
C LEU A 20 7.34 7.65 7.40
N SER A 21 6.64 7.86 6.29
CA SER A 21 7.24 8.53 5.13
C SER A 21 7.66 9.96 5.46
N TYR A 22 6.92 10.67 6.33
CA TYR A 22 7.35 11.98 6.82
C TYR A 22 8.68 11.95 7.60
N PHE A 23 8.96 10.91 8.37
CA PHE A 23 10.19 10.80 9.14
C PHE A 23 11.37 10.23 8.34
N PHE A 24 11.09 9.30 7.42
CA PHE A 24 12.11 8.52 6.71
C PHE A 24 12.19 8.83 5.21
N TRP A 25 11.65 9.95 4.73
CA TRP A 25 11.67 10.30 3.30
C TRP A 25 13.07 10.39 2.67
N ARG A 26 14.12 10.55 3.48
CA ARG A 26 15.53 10.50 3.02
C ARG A 26 16.11 9.08 2.98
N HIS A 27 15.41 8.12 3.57
CA HIS A 27 15.81 6.72 3.75
C HIS A 27 14.78 5.80 3.05
N ASN A 28 14.64 5.95 1.73
CA ASN A 28 13.66 5.20 0.95
C ASN A 28 13.77 3.68 1.09
N THR A 29 14.98 3.16 1.21
CA THR A 29 15.22 1.71 1.39
C THR A 29 14.64 1.21 2.71
N ASP A 30 14.81 1.96 3.79
CA ASP A 30 14.27 1.60 5.11
C ASP A 30 12.74 1.64 5.08
N LEU A 31 12.15 2.68 4.47
CA LEU A 31 10.71 2.76 4.24
C LEU A 31 10.20 1.58 3.43
N PHE A 32 10.87 1.25 2.33
CA PHE A 32 10.49 0.14 1.47
C PHE A 32 10.43 -1.17 2.25
N LEU A 33 11.46 -1.48 3.04
CA LEU A 33 11.52 -2.68 3.84
C LEU A 33 10.44 -2.70 4.93
N ILE A 34 10.24 -1.60 5.65
CA ILE A 34 9.23 -1.49 6.70
C ILE A 34 7.84 -1.74 6.11
N TYR A 35 7.49 -1.07 5.01
CA TYR A 35 6.20 -1.23 4.35
C TYR A 35 6.00 -2.62 3.78
N LEU A 36 7.05 -3.20 3.18
CA LEU A 36 6.97 -4.53 2.59
C LEU A 36 6.70 -5.56 3.69
N VAL A 37 7.49 -5.54 4.77
CA VAL A 37 7.31 -6.45 5.90
C VAL A 37 5.94 -6.26 6.54
N LEU A 38 5.53 -5.02 6.78
CA LEU A 38 4.25 -4.72 7.43
C LEU A 38 3.06 -5.17 6.56
N SER A 39 3.12 -4.93 5.24
CA SER A 39 2.09 -5.38 4.29
C SER A 39 2.02 -6.91 4.24
N LEU A 40 3.17 -7.58 4.14
CA LEU A 40 3.24 -9.04 4.10
C LEU A 40 2.71 -9.66 5.40
N VAL A 41 3.12 -9.14 6.56
CA VAL A 41 2.62 -9.63 7.87
C VAL A 41 1.10 -9.51 7.93
N VAL A 42 0.54 -8.37 7.54
CA VAL A 42 -0.92 -8.14 7.57
C VAL A 42 -1.68 -9.05 6.59
N ILE A 43 -1.10 -9.38 5.45
CA ILE A 43 -1.67 -10.32 4.46
C ILE A 43 -1.56 -11.76 4.97
N PHE A 44 -0.40 -12.17 5.50
CA PHE A 44 -0.16 -13.54 5.97
C PHE A 44 -0.95 -13.91 7.22
N LEU A 45 -1.24 -12.94 8.10
CA LEU A 45 -2.14 -13.11 9.24
C LEU A 45 -3.62 -13.11 8.85
N GLY A 46 -3.94 -12.74 7.60
CA GLY A 46 -5.30 -12.69 7.10
C GLY A 46 -5.87 -14.04 6.66
N LYS A 47 -7.20 -14.18 6.71
CA LYS A 47 -7.88 -15.41 6.29
C LYS A 47 -7.80 -15.65 4.79
N ASP A 48 -7.80 -14.58 4.00
CA ASP A 48 -7.79 -14.63 2.52
C ASP A 48 -6.39 -14.47 1.92
N ARG A 49 -5.35 -14.90 2.64
CA ARG A 49 -3.93 -14.68 2.27
C ARG A 49 -3.60 -14.93 0.79
N LYS A 50 -4.15 -15.97 0.16
CA LYS A 50 -3.88 -16.29 -1.26
C LYS A 50 -4.44 -15.21 -2.17
N THR A 51 -5.71 -14.87 -2.00
CA THR A 51 -6.40 -13.83 -2.78
C THR A 51 -5.75 -12.47 -2.54
N GLU A 52 -5.47 -12.14 -1.27
CA GLU A 52 -4.83 -10.87 -0.91
C GLU A 52 -3.40 -10.76 -1.42
N THR A 53 -2.64 -11.86 -1.50
CA THR A 53 -1.31 -11.87 -2.13
C THR A 53 -1.40 -11.54 -3.62
N TRP A 54 -2.37 -12.11 -4.34
CA TRP A 54 -2.56 -11.79 -5.76
C TRP A 54 -3.02 -10.34 -5.97
N ILE A 55 -3.92 -9.84 -5.13
CA ILE A 55 -4.34 -8.43 -5.15
C ILE A 55 -3.13 -7.52 -4.86
N PHE A 56 -2.29 -7.89 -3.90
CA PHE A 56 -1.08 -7.14 -3.56
C PHE A 56 -0.11 -7.09 -4.74
N ILE A 57 0.23 -8.23 -5.36
CA ILE A 57 1.09 -8.31 -6.55
C ILE A 57 0.53 -7.45 -7.69
N TYR A 58 -0.77 -7.57 -7.95
CA TYR A 58 -1.44 -6.73 -8.96
C TYR A 58 -1.29 -5.24 -8.63
N GLY A 59 -1.52 -4.84 -7.38
CA GLY A 59 -1.37 -3.47 -6.92
C GLY A 59 0.07 -2.94 -7.04
N LEU A 60 1.09 -3.77 -6.81
CA LEU A 60 2.49 -3.41 -7.06
C LEU A 60 2.71 -3.05 -8.53
N ILE A 61 2.25 -3.92 -9.44
CA ILE A 61 2.43 -3.73 -10.89
C ILE A 61 1.64 -2.52 -11.38
N ALA A 62 0.36 -2.44 -11.02
CA ALA A 62 -0.52 -1.35 -11.41
C ALA A 62 -0.01 0.00 -10.87
N GLY A 63 0.36 0.05 -9.59
CA GLY A 63 0.95 1.23 -8.96
C GLY A 63 2.23 1.68 -9.65
N PHE A 64 3.17 0.76 -9.89
CA PHE A 64 4.41 1.08 -10.61
C PHE A 64 4.14 1.69 -12.00
N ILE A 65 3.21 1.12 -12.77
CA ILE A 65 2.85 1.64 -14.10
C ILE A 65 2.24 3.04 -14.01
N VAL A 66 1.25 3.23 -13.13
CA VAL A 66 0.56 4.53 -12.96
C VAL A 66 1.55 5.61 -12.55
N GLU A 67 2.41 5.30 -11.58
CA GLU A 67 3.39 6.24 -11.05
C GLU A 67 4.44 6.59 -12.12
N THR A 68 4.94 5.60 -12.87
CA THR A 68 5.93 5.80 -13.96
C THR A 68 5.36 6.66 -15.07
N ILE A 69 4.10 6.46 -15.44
CA ILE A 69 3.44 7.32 -16.41
C ILE A 69 3.32 8.75 -15.87
N GLY A 70 2.98 8.90 -14.58
CA GLY A 70 2.88 10.21 -13.94
C GLY A 70 4.20 10.98 -13.85
N THR A 71 5.31 10.27 -13.62
CA THR A 71 6.65 10.87 -13.46
C THR A 71 7.38 11.04 -14.79
N GLU A 72 7.60 9.96 -15.53
CA GLU A 72 8.53 9.94 -16.66
C GLU A 72 7.85 10.20 -18.01
N VAL A 73 6.59 9.81 -18.16
CA VAL A 73 5.89 9.95 -19.46
C VAL A 73 5.15 11.28 -19.56
N SER A 74 4.32 11.60 -18.57
CA SER A 74 3.50 12.81 -18.55
C SER A 74 4.14 13.96 -17.78
N GLY A 75 4.96 13.65 -16.78
CA GLY A 75 5.65 14.64 -15.95
C GLY A 75 4.75 15.49 -15.06
N TYR A 76 3.48 15.11 -14.84
CA TYR A 76 2.56 15.90 -14.00
C TYR A 76 2.91 15.81 -12.52
N GLN A 77 3.68 14.80 -12.10
CA GLN A 77 4.14 14.62 -10.73
C GLN A 77 5.66 14.42 -10.67
N LYS A 78 6.24 14.83 -9.53
CA LYS A 78 7.65 14.62 -9.22
C LYS A 78 7.82 14.34 -7.74
N PHE A 79 8.74 13.43 -7.41
CA PHE A 79 9.07 13.07 -6.03
C PHE A 79 10.39 13.73 -5.62
N THR A 80 10.48 14.15 -4.36
CA THR A 80 11.68 14.82 -3.82
C THR A 80 12.89 13.88 -3.76
N GLN A 81 12.66 12.59 -3.50
CA GLN A 81 13.69 11.56 -3.39
C GLN A 81 13.26 10.32 -4.19
N PRO A 82 13.43 10.30 -5.52
CA PRO A 82 13.07 9.16 -6.34
C PRO A 82 14.13 8.05 -6.29
N ASP A 83 13.73 6.80 -6.49
CA ASP A 83 14.65 5.67 -6.65
C ASP A 83 14.70 5.22 -8.12
N LEU A 84 13.66 4.53 -8.61
CA LEU A 84 13.61 3.94 -9.94
C LEU A 84 12.53 4.62 -10.78
N LEU A 85 12.89 5.05 -12.00
CA LEU A 85 11.98 5.71 -12.95
C LEU A 85 11.23 6.90 -12.31
N GLY A 86 11.94 7.68 -11.50
CA GLY A 86 11.37 8.86 -10.85
C GLY A 86 10.50 8.53 -9.64
N ILE A 87 10.42 7.28 -9.17
CA ILE A 87 9.48 6.85 -8.12
C ILE A 87 10.23 6.23 -6.93
N PRO A 88 9.83 6.53 -5.68
CA PRO A 88 10.32 5.83 -4.50
C PRO A 88 9.80 4.38 -4.42
N TYR A 89 10.65 3.41 -4.09
CA TYR A 89 10.25 1.99 -4.03
C TYR A 89 9.13 1.71 -3.03
N TRP A 90 9.13 2.40 -1.89
CA TRP A 90 8.11 2.24 -0.86
C TRP A 90 6.71 2.62 -1.36
N LEU A 91 6.61 3.54 -2.32
CA LEU A 91 5.33 3.96 -2.88
C LEU A 91 4.67 2.82 -3.66
N VAL A 92 5.45 2.05 -4.43
CA VAL A 92 4.97 0.88 -5.16
C VAL A 92 4.39 -0.16 -4.20
N VAL A 93 5.07 -0.39 -3.07
CA VAL A 93 4.58 -1.29 -2.01
C VAL A 93 3.29 -0.77 -1.37
N SER A 94 3.21 0.55 -1.14
CA SER A 94 2.01 1.18 -0.60
C SER A 94 0.79 1.01 -1.52
N TRP A 95 0.98 1.06 -2.84
CA TRP A 95 -0.06 0.74 -3.82
C TRP A 95 -0.53 -0.71 -3.68
N GLY A 96 0.39 -1.66 -3.59
CA GLY A 96 0.06 -3.06 -3.31
C GLY A 96 -0.89 -3.22 -2.13
N TYR A 97 -0.55 -2.62 -0.98
CA TYR A 97 -1.42 -2.68 0.20
C TYR A 97 -2.72 -1.89 0.02
N GLY A 98 -2.69 -0.75 -0.66
CA GLY A 98 -3.88 0.05 -0.97
C GLY A 98 -4.97 -0.77 -1.66
N PHE A 99 -4.60 -1.61 -2.63
CA PHE A 99 -5.54 -2.52 -3.29
C PHE A 99 -6.12 -3.58 -2.34
N VAL A 100 -5.30 -4.16 -1.46
CA VAL A 100 -5.78 -5.09 -0.42
C VAL A 100 -6.76 -4.40 0.53
N LEU A 101 -6.45 -3.17 0.93
CA LEU A 101 -7.31 -2.35 1.79
C LEU A 101 -8.65 -2.06 1.12
N MET A 102 -8.67 -1.70 -0.17
CA MET A 102 -9.91 -1.47 -0.92
C MET A 102 -10.83 -2.71 -0.91
N LYS A 103 -10.27 -3.91 -1.13
CA LYS A 103 -11.02 -5.17 -0.99
C LYS A 103 -11.60 -5.33 0.41
N ARG A 104 -10.77 -5.16 1.45
CA ARG A 104 -11.19 -5.34 2.85
C ARG A 104 -12.30 -4.36 3.24
N ILE A 105 -12.17 -3.08 2.87
CA ILE A 105 -13.20 -2.07 3.12
C ILE A 105 -14.51 -2.44 2.42
N GLY A 106 -14.44 -2.85 1.15
CA GLY A 106 -15.62 -3.30 0.39
C GLY A 106 -16.34 -4.45 1.08
N PHE A 107 -15.58 -5.42 1.60
CA PHE A 107 -16.15 -6.56 2.32
C PHE A 107 -16.67 -6.18 3.71
N ILE A 108 -16.02 -5.29 4.45
CA ILE A 108 -16.54 -4.80 5.74
C ILE A 108 -17.89 -4.10 5.54
N ILE A 109 -18.01 -3.29 4.49
CA ILE A 109 -19.25 -2.59 4.16
C ILE A 109 -20.36 -3.60 3.85
N LYS A 110 -20.07 -4.58 2.98
CA LYS A 110 -21.04 -5.58 2.49
C LYS A 110 -21.41 -6.64 3.53
N ASN A 111 -20.42 -7.23 4.18
CA ASN A 111 -20.52 -8.45 4.98
C ASN A 111 -20.22 -8.25 6.47
N ASN A 112 -19.81 -7.04 6.90
CA ASN A 112 -19.31 -6.79 8.26
C ASN A 112 -18.07 -7.64 8.65
N SER A 113 -17.30 -8.05 7.64
CA SER A 113 -16.06 -8.83 7.73
C SER A 113 -15.08 -8.33 6.67
N PRO A 114 -13.76 -8.24 6.94
CA PRO A 114 -12.75 -7.92 5.91
C PRO A 114 -12.43 -9.11 4.99
N TRP A 115 -12.93 -10.30 5.34
CA TRP A 115 -12.82 -11.57 4.63
C TRP A 115 -14.15 -11.93 3.97
#